data_AF-A0A8D9HG87-F1
#
_entry.id   AF-A0A8D9HG87-F1
#
_cell.length_a   1.000
_cell.length_b   1.000
_cell.length_c   1.000
_cell.angle_alpha   90.00
_cell.angle_beta   90.00
_cell.angle_gamma   90.00
#
_symmetry.space_group_name_H-M   'P 1'
#
loop_
_entity.id
_entity.type
_entity.pdbx_description
1 polymer ?
#
loop_
_entity_poly.entity_id
_entity_poly.type
_entity_poly.pdbx_seq_one_letter_code
_entity_poly.pdbx_strand_id
1 'polypeptide(L)' 'MENLTEVEPSLAIPERMFAFGEEPVGVRVTPYHKPFAINKILSALEDDEVDVLRRPR' A
#
# COMPACT_ATOMS: atom_id res chain seq x y z
N MET A 1 23.25 21.88 23.44
CA MET A 1 23.36 20.50 22.93
C MET A 1 22.52 20.45 21.67
N GLU A 2 23.22 20.45 20.55
CA GLU A 2 22.64 20.54 19.21
C GLU A 2 21.92 19.23 18.91
N ASN A 3 20.65 19.31 18.54
CA ASN A 3 19.88 18.16 18.07
C ASN A 3 20.40 17.85 16.67
N LEU A 4 21.29 16.85 16.56
CA LEU A 4 21.65 16.25 15.28
C LEU A 4 20.43 15.46 14.83
N THR A 5 19.50 16.15 14.17
CA THR A 5 18.49 15.50 13.34
C THR A 5 19.28 14.71 12.30
N GLU A 6 19.47 13.41 12.55
CA GLU A 6 19.97 12.46 11.57
C GLU A 6 19.05 12.56 10.36
N VAL A 7 19.46 13.36 9.38
CA VAL A 7 18.85 13.34 8.06
C VAL A 7 19.29 12.01 7.48
N GLU A 8 18.48 10.97 7.70
CA GLU A 8 18.60 9.70 6.99
C GLU A 8 18.89 10.03 5.52
N PRO A 9 20.06 9.63 4.99
CA PRO A 9 20.39 9.97 3.62
C PRO A 9 19.26 9.45 2.76
N SER A 10 18.68 10.32 1.92
CA SER A 10 17.64 9.91 0.98
C SER A 10 18.16 8.68 0.25
N LEU A 11 17.62 7.49 0.55
CA LEU A 11 18.07 6.26 -0.08
C LEU A 11 17.82 6.44 -1.58
N ALA A 12 18.88 6.74 -2.32
CA ALA A 12 18.80 6.91 -3.75
C ALA A 12 18.34 5.57 -4.32
N ILE A 13 17.17 5.57 -4.94
CA ILE A 13 16.66 4.38 -5.60
C ILE A 13 17.69 4.03 -6.68
N PRO A 14 18.16 2.76 -6.75
CA PRO A 14 19.08 2.34 -7.79
C PRO A 14 18.53 2.66 -9.18
N GLU A 15 19.40 3.00 -10.13
CA GLU A 15 19.01 3.23 -11.53
C GLU A 15 18.24 2.04 -12.12
N ARG A 16 18.50 0.83 -11.61
CA ARG A 16 17.78 -0.39 -11.97
C ARG A 16 17.46 -1.22 -10.74
N MET A 17 16.18 -1.53 -10.53
CA MET A 17 15.72 -2.37 -9.43
C MET A 17 15.79 -3.88 -9.72
N PHE A 18 15.83 -4.27 -11.00
CA PHE A 18 15.80 -5.67 -11.45
C PHE A 18 17.03 -6.00 -12.31
N ALA A 19 17.40 -7.28 -12.45
CA ALA A 19 18.42 -7.65 -13.43
C ALA A 19 17.90 -7.43 -14.87
N PHE A 20 18.83 -7.28 -15.83
CA PHE A 20 18.47 -7.11 -17.23
C PHE A 20 17.69 -8.32 -17.75
N GLY A 21 16.46 -8.11 -18.22
CA GLY A 21 15.57 -9.15 -18.72
C GLY A 21 14.73 -9.83 -17.64
N GLU A 22 14.91 -9.47 -16.37
CA GLU A 22 14.09 -9.91 -15.24
C GLU A 22 13.08 -8.85 -14.79
N GLU A 23 12.94 -7.76 -15.56
CA GLU A 23 11.91 -6.78 -15.28
C GLU A 23 10.53 -7.45 -15.27
N PRO A 24 9.69 -7.22 -14.24
CA PRO A 24 8.40 -7.86 -14.15
C PRO A 24 7.58 -7.48 -15.39
N VAL A 25 7.14 -8.50 -16.14
CA VAL A 25 6.50 -8.37 -17.47
C VAL A 25 5.10 -7.72 -17.41
N GLY A 26 4.78 -7.02 -16.33
CA GLY A 26 3.48 -6.44 -16.09
C GLY A 26 2.40 -7.50 -15.90
N VAL A 27 2.72 -8.65 -15.26
CA VAL A 27 1.67 -9.56 -14.78
C VAL A 27 0.84 -8.76 -13.79
N ARG A 28 -0.26 -8.20 -14.29
CA ARG A 28 -1.29 -7.59 -13.46
C ARG A 28 -1.77 -8.71 -12.57
N VAL A 29 -1.31 -8.70 -11.34
CA VAL A 29 -1.92 -9.54 -10.33
C VAL A 29 -3.36 -9.06 -10.25
N THR A 30 -4.29 -9.85 -10.81
CA THR A 30 -5.69 -9.75 -10.39
C THR A 30 -5.63 -9.75 -8.87
N PRO A 31 -6.30 -8.80 -8.18
CA PRO A 31 -6.17 -8.69 -6.73
C PRO A 31 -6.14 -10.09 -6.12
N TYR A 32 -5.15 -10.41 -5.28
CA TYR A 32 -5.07 -11.71 -4.59
C TYR A 32 -6.33 -12.02 -3.77
N HIS A 33 -7.24 -11.07 -3.69
CA HIS A 33 -8.51 -11.19 -3.06
C HIS A 33 -9.52 -11.91 -3.96
N LYS A 34 -10.18 -12.91 -3.38
CA LYS A 34 -11.38 -13.51 -3.97
C LYS A 34 -12.32 -12.39 -4.42
N PRO A 35 -12.98 -12.51 -5.58
CA PRO A 35 -14.08 -11.63 -5.93
C PRO A 35 -15.00 -11.44 -4.72
N PHE A 36 -15.48 -10.22 -4.50
CA PHE A 36 -16.37 -9.85 -3.39
C PHE A 36 -15.77 -9.80 -1.99
N ALA A 37 -14.47 -10.04 -1.81
CA ALA A 37 -13.93 -10.06 -0.45
C ALA A 37 -13.89 -8.66 0.22
N ILE A 38 -13.87 -7.57 -0.57
CA ILE A 38 -14.20 -6.22 -0.06
C ILE A 38 -15.64 -6.15 0.46
N ASN A 39 -16.63 -6.65 -0.28
CA ASN A 39 -18.01 -6.68 0.19
C ASN A 39 -18.16 -7.52 1.46
N LYS A 40 -17.43 -8.63 1.58
CA LYS A 40 -17.41 -9.45 2.79
C LYS A 40 -16.88 -8.68 4.00
N ILE A 41 -15.85 -7.86 3.81
CA ILE A 41 -15.33 -6.98 4.86
C ILE A 41 -16.40 -5.94 5.22
N LEU A 42 -16.98 -5.25 4.23
CA LEU A 42 -18.00 -4.23 4.47
C LEU A 42 -19.26 -4.78 5.15
N SER A 43 -19.69 -6.00 4.84
CA SER A 43 -20.84 -6.65 5.48
C SER A 43 -20.57 -7.15 6.90
N ALA A 44 -19.31 -7.20 7.33
CA ALA A 44 -18.94 -7.58 8.69
C ALA A 44 -18.83 -6.38 9.64
N LEU A 45 -18.93 -5.15 9.12
CA LEU A 45 -18.84 -3.93 9.91
C LEU A 45 -20.16 -3.62 10.61
N GLU A 46 -20.06 -3.07 11.81
CA GLU A 46 -21.18 -2.47 12.53
C GLU A 46 -21.50 -1.07 11.97
N ASP A 47 -22.72 -0.57 12.22
CA ASP A 47 -23.20 0.67 11.61
C ASP A 47 -22.33 1.89 11.97
N ASP A 48 -21.80 1.93 13.20
CA ASP A 48 -20.91 2.98 13.68
C ASP A 48 -19.52 2.93 13.00
N GLU A 49 -18.99 1.74 12.74
CA GLU A 49 -17.74 1.55 11.99
C GLU A 49 -17.89 2.03 10.53
N VAL A 50 -19.04 1.77 9.91
CA VAL A 50 -19.35 2.25 8.55
C VAL A 50 -19.44 3.78 8.52
N ASP A 51 -20.03 4.39 9.54
CA ASP A 51 -20.14 5.84 9.64
C ASP A 51 -18.77 6.52 9.80
N VAL A 52 -17.84 5.88 10.53
CA VAL A 52 -16.44 6.34 10.60
C VAL A 52 -15.79 6.31 9.22
N LEU A 53 -16.00 5.26 8.42
CA LEU A 53 -15.44 5.15 7.06
C LEU A 53 -16.03 6.18 6.08
N ARG A 54 -17.29 6.60 6.29
CA ARG A 54 -17.97 7.57 5.42
C ARG A 54 -17.65 9.02 5.78
N ARG A 55 -17.05 9.28 6.94
CA ARG A 55 -16.73 10.64 7.36
C ARG A 55 -15.62 11.21 6.45
N PRO A 56 -15.80 12.40 5.86
CA PRO A 56 -14.73 13.07 5.13
C PRO A 56 -13.55 13.36 6.09
N ARG A 57 -12.33 13.22 5.58
CA ARG A 57 -11.10 13.47 6.34
C ARG A 57 -10.81 14.94 6.54
#